data_AF-A0AAY4EML0-F1
#
_entry.id   AF-A0AAY4EML0-F1
#
_cell.length_a   1.000
_cell.length_b   1.000
_cell.length_c   1.000
_cell.angle_alpha   90.00
_cell.angle_beta   90.00
_cell.angle_gamma   90.00
#
_symmetry.space_group_name_H-M   'P 1'
#
loop_
_entity.id
_entity.type
_entity.pdbx_description
1 polymer ?
#
loop_
_entity_poly.entity_id
_entity_poly.type
_entity_poly.pdbx_seq_one_letter_code
_entity_poly.pdbx_strand_id
1 'polypeptide(L)'
;MALSSVRLFQVELDGPDDAVYTGGEAVSGRVALELRRDVRVRSLTVLGSGVAAARWLENRNVGVNTVYNDYTSKITYFRRRQPLIRGQIRSCCIKSQIVTWSD
;
A
#
# COMPACT_ATOMS: atom_id res chain seq x y z
N MET A 1 -19.37 -12.00 7.04
CA MET A 1 -18.08 -11.42 6.61
C MET A 1 -16.96 -12.42 6.89
N ALA A 2 -16.18 -12.80 5.87
CA ALA A 2 -15.23 -13.92 5.90
C ALA A 2 -13.82 -13.56 6.43
N LEU A 3 -13.72 -12.54 7.30
CA LEU A 3 -12.46 -12.17 7.96
C LEU A 3 -12.16 -13.04 9.19
N SER A 4 -13.16 -13.71 9.76
CA SER A 4 -12.97 -14.59 10.93
C SER A 4 -12.07 -15.81 10.66
N SER A 5 -11.85 -16.13 9.39
CA SER A 5 -10.99 -17.22 8.95
C SER A 5 -9.56 -16.79 8.61
N VAL A 6 -9.24 -15.50 8.63
CA VAL A 6 -7.87 -15.02 8.43
C VAL A 6 -7.19 -14.91 9.79
N ARG A 7 -6.03 -15.56 9.95
CA ARG A 7 -5.21 -15.45 11.16
C ARG A 7 -4.22 -14.29 11.04
N LEU A 8 -3.56 -14.18 9.89
CA LEU A 8 -2.52 -13.20 9.63
C LEU A 8 -2.60 -12.76 8.16
N PHE A 9 -2.44 -11.47 7.93
CA PHE A 9 -2.30 -10.92 6.60
C PHE A 9 -1.32 -9.75 6.66
N GLN A 10 -0.09 -9.98 6.21
CA GLN A 10 1.00 -9.00 6.29
C GLN A 10 1.82 -8.95 5.01
N VAL A 11 2.43 -7.80 4.77
CA VAL A 11 3.40 -7.58 3.70
C VAL A 11 4.75 -7.40 4.37
N GLU A 12 5.72 -8.20 3.95
CA GLU A 12 7.11 -8.15 4.41
C GLU A 12 7.94 -7.64 3.23
N LEU A 13 8.77 -6.63 3.44
CA LEU A 13 9.74 -6.21 2.43
C LEU A 13 11.05 -6.97 2.69
N ASP A 14 11.82 -7.23 1.63
CA ASP A 14 13.09 -7.97 1.76
C ASP A 14 14.20 -7.10 2.40
N GLY A 15 13.96 -5.80 2.59
CA GLY A 15 14.89 -4.84 3.23
C GLY A 15 14.63 -4.64 4.73
N PRO A 16 15.51 -3.89 5.43
CA PRO A 16 15.28 -3.50 6.82
C PRO A 16 14.01 -2.62 6.96
N ASP A 17 13.41 -2.61 8.15
CA ASP A 17 12.14 -1.91 8.40
C ASP A 17 12.22 -0.39 8.14
N ASP A 18 13.41 0.19 8.21
CA ASP A 18 13.73 1.59 7.93
C ASP A 18 14.36 1.82 6.55
N ALA A 19 14.25 0.84 5.64
CA ALA A 19 14.76 0.97 4.29
C ALA A 19 14.15 2.17 3.56
N VAL A 20 15.01 3.06 3.08
CA VAL A 20 14.64 4.19 2.22
C VAL A 20 14.95 3.80 0.78
N TYR A 21 13.94 3.89 -0.08
CA TYR A 21 14.05 3.60 -1.51
C TYR A 21 13.99 4.90 -2.31
N THR A 22 14.77 4.94 -3.39
CA THR A 22 14.87 6.05 -4.32
C THR A 22 14.41 5.65 -5.72
N GLY A 23 14.24 6.63 -6.61
CA GLY A 23 13.78 6.38 -7.98
C GLY A 23 14.70 5.41 -8.73
N GLY A 24 14.12 4.34 -9.30
CA GLY A 24 14.85 3.31 -10.03
C GLY A 24 15.31 2.11 -9.19
N GLU A 25 15.15 2.14 -7.87
CA GLU A 25 15.44 0.98 -7.02
C GLU A 25 14.30 -0.04 -7.05
N ALA A 26 14.66 -1.33 -7.07
CA ALA A 26 13.69 -2.40 -7.06
C ALA A 26 13.25 -2.72 -5.61
N VAL A 27 11.99 -2.44 -5.28
CA VAL A 27 11.39 -2.82 -3.99
C VAL A 27 10.88 -4.25 -4.08
N SER A 28 11.50 -5.16 -3.35
CA SER A 28 11.11 -6.58 -3.29
C SER A 28 10.53 -6.94 -1.93
N GLY A 29 9.60 -7.88 -1.90
CA GLY A 29 8.96 -8.34 -0.66
C GLY A 29 8.04 -9.53 -0.87
N ARG A 30 7.32 -9.92 0.18
CA ARG A 30 6.40 -11.05 0.19
C ARG A 30 5.10 -10.69 0.87
N VAL A 31 4.02 -11.33 0.46
CA VAL A 31 2.74 -11.26 1.18
C VAL A 31 2.50 -12.58 1.87
N ALA A 32 2.38 -12.54 3.20
CA ALA A 32 2.04 -13.69 4.03
C ALA A 32 0.56 -13.66 4.38
N LEU A 33 -0.17 -14.69 3.95
CA LEU A 33 -1.57 -14.92 4.30
C LEU A 33 -1.70 -16.25 5.05
N GLU A 34 -2.09 -16.17 6.32
CA GLU A 34 -2.42 -17.33 7.15
C GLU A 34 -3.93 -17.43 7.37
N LEU A 35 -4.46 -18.63 7.19
CA LEU A 35 -5.88 -18.92 7.36
C LEU A 35 -6.08 -19.90 8.53
N ARG A 36 -7.15 -19.70 9.32
CA ARG A 36 -7.51 -20.57 10.45
C ARG A 36 -8.22 -21.86 10.01
N ARG A 37 -8.70 -21.90 8.77
CA ARG A 37 -9.46 -23.00 8.16
C ARG A 37 -9.40 -22.85 6.65
N ASP A 38 -9.85 -23.87 5.93
CA ASP A 38 -9.95 -23.83 4.48
C ASP A 38 -10.89 -22.71 4.02
N VAL A 39 -10.33 -21.76 3.27
CA VAL A 39 -11.08 -20.67 2.66
C VAL A 39 -10.84 -20.68 1.17
N ARG A 40 -11.91 -20.39 0.42
CA ARG A 40 -11.85 -20.20 -1.02
C ARG A 40 -11.39 -18.77 -1.32
N VAL A 41 -10.12 -18.61 -1.65
CA VAL A 41 -9.56 -17.31 -2.06
C VAL A 41 -9.81 -17.13 -3.55
N ARG A 42 -10.57 -16.07 -3.91
CA ARG A 42 -10.90 -15.75 -5.31
C ARG A 42 -9.78 -14.98 -6.01
N SER A 43 -9.22 -14.00 -5.32
CA SER A 43 -8.12 -13.20 -5.80
C SER A 43 -7.34 -12.64 -4.61
N LEU A 44 -6.04 -12.49 -4.81
CA LEU A 44 -5.16 -11.75 -3.93
C LEU A 44 -4.41 -10.76 -4.81
N THR A 45 -4.37 -9.49 -4.40
CA THR A 45 -3.76 -8.43 -5.20
C THR A 45 -3.07 -7.44 -4.30
N VAL A 46 -1.86 -7.04 -4.68
CA VAL A 46 -1.10 -5.98 -4.03
C VAL A 46 -1.21 -4.71 -4.85
N LEU A 47 -1.36 -3.59 -4.16
CA LEU A 47 -1.38 -2.26 -4.75
C LEU A 47 -0.30 -1.43 -4.05
N GLY A 48 0.76 -1.10 -4.78
CA GLY A 48 1.72 -0.09 -4.36
C GLY A 48 1.29 1.28 -4.88
N SER A 49 1.33 2.31 -4.04
CA SER A 49 1.06 3.69 -4.44
C SER A 49 2.00 4.65 -3.72
N GLY A 50 2.73 5.47 -4.47
CA GLY A 50 3.52 6.57 -3.96
C GLY A 50 2.72 7.87 -4.07
N VAL A 51 2.44 8.52 -2.95
CA VAL A 51 1.61 9.74 -2.90
C VAL A 51 2.35 10.82 -2.12
N ALA A 52 2.56 11.97 -2.72
CA ALA A 52 2.92 13.19 -2.00
C ALA A 52 1.65 13.97 -1.66
N ALA A 53 1.55 14.40 -0.41
CA ALA A 53 0.55 15.35 0.05
C ALA A 53 1.27 16.56 0.66
N ALA A 54 0.86 17.76 0.25
CA ALA A 54 1.37 19.02 0.74
C ALA A 54 0.20 19.83 1.32
N ARG A 55 0.46 20.57 2.40
CA ARG A 55 -0.47 21.53 3.01
C ARG A 55 0.27 22.82 3.28
N TRP A 56 -0.29 23.95 2.90
CA TRP A 56 0.31 25.25 3.15
C TRP A 56 -0.76 26.28 3.52
N LEU A 57 -0.34 27.26 4.33
CA LEU A 57 -1.17 28.38 4.74
C LEU A 57 -0.70 29.62 4.01
N GLU A 58 -1.62 30.34 3.38
CA GLU A 58 -1.34 31.66 2.82
C GLU A 58 -2.13 32.70 3.62
N ASN A 59 -1.45 33.76 4.05
CA ASN A 59 -2.14 34.88 4.66
C ASN A 59 -2.47 35.94 3.61
N ARG A 60 -3.63 36.57 3.77
CA ARG A 60 -4.04 37.72 2.97
C ARG A 60 -4.50 38.82 3.91
N ASN A 61 -3.84 39.97 3.83
CA ASN A 61 -4.29 41.15 4.55
C ASN A 61 -5.39 41.85 3.74
N VAL A 62 -6.55 42.05 4.36
CA VAL A 62 -7.68 42.79 3.81
C VAL A 62 -7.99 43.94 4.78
N GLY A 63 -7.42 45.12 4.48
CA GLY A 63 -7.46 46.25 5.41
C GLY A 63 -6.66 45.95 6.68
N VAL A 64 -7.31 46.01 7.84
CA VAL A 64 -6.71 45.74 9.17
C VAL A 64 -6.75 44.25 9.53
N ASN A 65 -7.48 43.42 8.77
CA ASN A 65 -7.64 42.00 9.08
C ASN A 65 -6.64 41.13 8.31
N THR A 66 -6.03 40.17 8.99
CA THR A 66 -5.28 39.08 8.37
C THR A 66 -6.18 37.84 8.26
N VAL A 67 -6.47 37.43 7.02
CA VAL A 67 -7.24 36.22 6.71
C VAL A 67 -6.25 35.10 6.39
N TYR A 68 -6.42 33.92 6.99
CA TYR A 68 -5.62 32.73 6.67
C TYR A 68 -6.40 31.81 5.72
N ASN A 69 -5.79 31.48 4.60
CA ASN A 69 -6.28 30.47 3.68
C ASN A 69 -5.46 29.20 3.84
N ASP A 70 -6.15 28.08 3.98
CA ASP A 70 -5.54 26.76 4.13
C ASP A 70 -5.69 25.99 2.82
N TYR A 71 -4.56 25.62 2.24
CA TYR A 71 -4.48 24.93 0.96
C TYR A 71 -3.86 23.56 1.14
N THR A 72 -4.36 22.60 0.37
CA THR A 72 -3.81 21.25 0.31
C THR A 72 -3.66 20.82 -1.14
N SER A 73 -2.55 20.16 -1.46
CA SER A 73 -2.32 19.53 -2.77
C SER A 73 -1.89 18.09 -2.57
N LYS A 74 -2.24 17.23 -3.53
CA LYS A 74 -1.91 15.81 -3.51
C LYS A 74 -1.56 15.34 -4.91
N ILE A 75 -0.42 14.68 -5.05
CA ILE A 75 0.07 14.12 -6.30
C ILE A 75 0.36 12.63 -6.07
N THR A 76 0.01 11.80 -7.06
CA THR A 76 0.35 10.38 -7.07
C THR A 76 1.48 10.17 -8.07
N TYR A 77 2.65 9.71 -7.60
CA TYR A 77 3.81 9.46 -8.45
C TYR A 77 3.65 8.17 -9.24
N PHE A 78 3.33 7.08 -8.53
CA PHE A 78 3.07 5.79 -9.15
C PHE A 78 1.89 5.12 -8.49
N ARG A 79 1.22 4.27 -9.27
CA ARG A 79 0.14 3.41 -8.82
C ARG A 79 0.22 2.10 -9.58
N ARG A 80 0.69 1.04 -8.92
CA ARG A 80 0.94 -0.23 -9.59
C ARG A 80 0.23 -1.37 -8.87
N ARG A 81 -0.56 -2.13 -9.64
CA ARG A 81 -1.41 -3.20 -9.14
C ARG A 81 -0.89 -4.54 -9.63
N GLN A 82 -0.46 -5.39 -8.70
CA GLN A 82 0.07 -6.72 -8.99
C GLN A 82 -0.81 -7.81 -8.39
N PRO A 83 -1.59 -8.53 -9.21
CA PRO A 83 -2.37 -9.67 -8.76
C PRO A 83 -1.45 -10.88 -8.51
N LEU A 84 -1.52 -11.40 -7.30
CA LEU A 84 -0.76 -12.54 -6.79
C LEU A 84 -1.48 -13.87 -7.06
N ILE A 85 -2.78 -13.89 -6.80
CA ILE A 85 -3.65 -15.04 -7.09
C ILE A 85 -4.64 -14.61 -8.16
N ARG A 86 -4.47 -15.14 -9.37
CA ARG A 86 -5.42 -15.05 -10.49
C ARG A 86 -6.09 -16.41 -10.68
N GLY A 87 -7.16 -16.65 -9.94
CA GLY A 87 -7.87 -17.93 -10.01
C GLY A 87 -8.29 -18.44 -8.65
N GLN A 88 -9.26 -19.34 -8.64
CA GLN A 88 -9.89 -19.78 -7.42
C GLN A 88 -9.08 -20.89 -6.77
N ILE A 89 -8.45 -20.60 -5.63
CA ILE A 89 -7.64 -21.58 -4.93
C ILE A 89 -8.36 -21.95 -3.63
N ARG A 90 -8.53 -23.26 -3.41
CA ARG A 90 -8.80 -23.81 -2.07
C ARG A 90 -7.43 -23.97 -1.40
N SER A 91 -7.10 -23.14 -0.43
CA SER A 91 -5.80 -23.19 0.25
C SER A 91 -6.02 -23.41 1.74
N CYS A 92 -5.48 -24.51 2.26
CA CYS A 92 -5.32 -24.77 3.69
C CYS A 92 -4.03 -24.12 4.24
N CYS A 93 -3.03 -23.94 3.38
CA CYS A 93 -1.67 -23.63 3.81
C CYS A 93 -1.21 -22.22 3.43
N ILE A 94 -0.33 -21.71 4.29
CA ILE A 94 0.45 -20.47 4.19
C ILE A 94 0.97 -20.30 2.77
N LYS A 95 0.69 -19.14 2.16
CA LYS A 95 1.26 -18.77 0.86
C LYS A 95 2.10 -17.52 1.01
N SER A 96 3.38 -17.62 0.63
CA SER A 96 4.29 -16.51 0.41
C SER A 96 4.51 -16.36 -1.10
N GLN A 97 4.25 -15.18 -1.66
CA GLN A 97 4.62 -14.85 -3.03
C GLN A 97 5.48 -13.60 -3.06
N ILE A 98 6.56 -13.66 -3.84
CA ILE A 98 7.49 -12.56 -4.04
C ILE A 98 6.84 -11.51 -4.92
N VAL A 99 6.96 -10.25 -4.51
CA VAL A 99 6.51 -9.06 -5.21
C VAL A 99 7.74 -8.21 -5.48
N THR A 100 7.98 -7.85 -6.73
CA THR A 100 9.11 -7.01 -7.16
C THR A 100 8.55 -5.80 -7.88
N TRP A 101 8.84 -4.61 -7.38
CA TRP A 101 8.45 -3.34 -7.98
C TRP A 101 9.71 -2.64 -8.46
N SER A 102 9.69 -2.14 -9.68
CA SER A 102 10.68 -1.20 -10.20
C SER A 102 9.91 -0.02 -10.81
N ASP A 103 10.36 1.21 -10.54
CA ASP A 103 9.84 2.41 -11.20
C ASP A 103 10.45 2.56 -12.60
#